data_AF-A0A6L4Z7J5-F1
#
_entry.id   AF-A0A6L4Z7J5-F1
#
_cell.length_a   1.000
_cell.length_b   1.000
_cell.length_c   1.000
_cell.angle_alpha   90.00
_cell.angle_beta   90.00
_cell.angle_gamma   90.00
#
_symmetry.space_group_name_H-M   'P 1'
#
loop_
_entity.id
_entity.type
_entity.pdbx_description
1 polymer ?
#
loop_
_entity_poly.entity_id
_entity_poly.type
_entity_poly.pdbx_seq_one_letter_code
_entity_poly.pdbx_strand_id
1 'polypeptide(L)'
;MKDKYSLLLISGYLKDNPAFGGYQRIIDFYHASEHLSHMAEAIHGKSSAEASEWYKRYRDILKTHKQGVSRLIRSAEYYLANQSYSKTREKEIRKHLGYFKKHKKFMQYAQYAEKGWPIGSGVIEAACKSVVKQRMCRSGQRWSIAGGQAILNLRSVVKSNRWENFWNEFTKRYYTNLAA
;
A
#
# COMPACT_ATOMS: atom_id res chain seq x y z
N MET A 1 -14.26 -8.81 -7.06
CA MET A 1 -15.09 -7.87 -6.29
C MET A 1 -14.29 -7.10 -5.24
N LYS A 2 -13.10 -6.59 -5.60
CA LYS A 2 -12.43 -5.51 -4.85
C LYS A 2 -12.45 -4.27 -5.74
N ASP A 3 -13.63 -3.95 -6.26
CA ASP A 3 -13.75 -3.20 -7.51
C ASP A 3 -14.50 -1.89 -7.25
N LYS A 4 -13.77 -0.77 -7.36
CA LYS A 4 -14.22 0.64 -7.35
C LYS A 4 -14.87 1.21 -6.08
N TYR A 5 -15.79 0.51 -5.41
CA TYR A 5 -16.60 1.11 -4.33
C TYR A 5 -15.81 1.42 -3.04
N SER A 6 -14.85 0.57 -2.69
CA SER A 6 -13.98 0.79 -1.51
C SER A 6 -13.00 1.95 -1.68
N LEU A 7 -12.51 2.19 -2.90
CA LEU A 7 -11.63 3.33 -3.21
C LEU A 7 -12.42 4.65 -3.26
N LEU A 8 -13.69 4.62 -3.70
CA LEU A 8 -14.56 5.79 -3.70
C LEU A 8 -14.92 6.25 -2.29
N LEU A 9 -15.22 5.32 -1.38
CA LEU A 9 -15.53 5.65 0.02
C LEU A 9 -14.34 6.26 0.77
N ILE A 10 -13.15 5.66 0.63
CA ILE A 10 -11.93 6.21 1.28
C ILE A 10 -11.54 7.54 0.63
N SER A 11 -11.62 7.66 -0.70
CA SER A 11 -11.28 8.92 -1.37
C SER A 11 -12.29 10.03 -1.10
N GLY A 12 -13.57 9.73 -0.88
CA GLY A 12 -14.58 10.70 -0.45
C GLY A 12 -14.28 11.16 0.97
N TYR A 13 -14.14 10.21 1.89
CA TYR A 13 -13.80 10.49 3.29
C TYR A 13 -12.53 11.36 3.44
N LEU A 14 -11.47 11.10 2.68
CA LEU A 14 -10.24 11.91 2.73
C LEU A 14 -10.42 13.33 2.17
N LYS A 15 -11.30 13.52 1.18
CA LYS A 15 -11.56 14.83 0.59
C LYS A 15 -12.46 15.69 1.49
N ASP A 16 -13.45 15.05 2.11
CA ASP A 16 -14.50 15.75 2.84
C ASP A 16 -14.14 15.95 4.33
N ASN A 17 -13.03 15.37 4.79
CA ASN A 17 -12.57 15.50 6.16
C ASN A 17 -11.41 16.50 6.29
N PRO A 18 -11.63 17.67 6.92
CA PRO A 18 -10.62 18.73 7.05
C PRO A 18 -9.38 18.29 7.84
N ALA A 19 -9.47 17.24 8.67
CA ALA A 19 -8.32 16.67 9.37
C ALA A 19 -7.25 16.11 8.40
N PHE A 20 -7.60 15.87 7.14
CA PHE A 20 -6.71 15.35 6.11
C PHE A 20 -6.40 16.36 5.00
N GLY A 21 -6.56 17.68 5.20
CA GLY A 21 -6.36 18.70 4.16
C GLY A 21 -4.98 18.72 3.46
N GLY A 22 -3.95 18.08 4.05
CA GLY A 22 -2.59 17.98 3.50
C GLY A 22 -2.13 16.57 3.13
N TYR A 23 -3.03 15.62 2.89
CA TYR A 23 -2.64 14.22 2.66
C TYR A 23 -1.87 14.02 1.33
N GLN A 24 -0.83 13.18 1.39
CA GLN A 24 -0.15 12.69 0.19
C GLN A 24 -0.64 11.28 -0.14
N ARG A 25 -0.96 11.04 -1.42
CA ARG A 25 -1.20 9.70 -1.94
C ARG A 25 0.09 9.09 -2.46
N ILE A 26 0.36 7.87 -2.01
CA ILE A 26 1.49 7.04 -2.40
C ILE A 26 0.93 5.70 -2.84
N ILE A 27 1.36 5.21 -3.99
CA ILE A 27 1.05 3.84 -4.40
C ILE A 27 1.97 2.88 -3.64
N ASP A 28 1.44 1.72 -3.26
CA ASP A 28 2.25 0.68 -2.66
C ASP A 28 3.36 0.21 -3.60
N PHE A 29 4.61 0.31 -3.15
CA PHE A 29 5.78 -0.07 -3.93
C PHE A 29 5.80 -1.56 -4.31
N TYR A 30 5.39 -2.45 -3.41
CA TYR A 30 5.40 -3.89 -3.67
C TYR A 30 4.32 -4.27 -4.68
N HIS A 31 3.15 -3.66 -4.61
CA HIS A 31 2.12 -3.81 -5.63
C HIS A 31 2.57 -3.25 -7.00
N ALA A 32 3.22 -2.09 -7.02
CA ALA A 32 3.83 -1.58 -8.25
C ALA A 32 4.93 -2.53 -8.79
N SER A 33 5.67 -3.19 -7.90
CA SER A 33 6.69 -4.19 -8.25
C SER A 33 6.07 -5.44 -8.89
N GLU A 34 4.88 -5.88 -8.48
CA GLU A 34 4.14 -6.96 -9.15
C GLU A 34 3.78 -6.58 -10.59
N HIS A 35 3.25 -5.36 -10.80
CA HIS A 35 2.99 -4.85 -12.14
C HIS A 35 4.26 -4.77 -13.00
N LEU A 36 5.40 -4.41 -12.39
CA LEU A 36 6.69 -4.40 -13.07
C LEU A 36 7.11 -5.81 -13.48
N SER A 37 6.96 -6.80 -12.61
CA SER A 37 7.32 -8.20 -12.88
C SER A 37 6.54 -8.76 -14.07
N HIS A 38 5.22 -8.55 -14.09
CA HIS A 38 4.38 -8.99 -15.22
C HIS A 38 4.74 -8.28 -16.52
N MET A 39 5.08 -6.98 -16.46
CA MET A 39 5.53 -6.24 -17.63
C MET A 39 6.88 -6.76 -18.15
N ALA A 40 7.80 -7.10 -17.26
CA ALA A 40 9.10 -7.67 -17.59
C ALA A 40 8.95 -9.00 -18.35
N GLU A 41 8.13 -9.91 -17.81
CA GLU A 41 7.81 -11.18 -18.47
C GLU A 41 7.09 -10.99 -19.81
N ALA A 42 6.22 -9.99 -19.91
CA ALA A 42 5.54 -9.70 -21.16
C ALA A 42 6.50 -9.17 -22.24
N ILE A 43 7.51 -8.37 -21.88
CA ILE A 43 8.54 -7.84 -22.79
C ILE A 43 9.58 -8.90 -23.15
N HIS A 44 10.09 -9.67 -22.18
CA HIS A 44 11.25 -10.53 -22.37
C HIS A 44 10.95 -12.04 -22.39
N GLY A 45 9.69 -12.43 -22.19
CA GLY A 45 9.29 -13.82 -22.08
C GLY A 45 9.13 -14.28 -20.64
N LYS A 46 8.24 -15.25 -20.42
CA LYS A 46 7.94 -15.78 -19.08
C LYS A 46 9.14 -16.54 -18.55
N SER A 47 9.53 -16.27 -17.30
CA SER A 47 10.65 -16.92 -16.61
C SER A 47 12.00 -16.81 -17.32
N SER A 48 12.20 -15.84 -18.21
CA SER A 48 13.49 -15.64 -18.89
C SER A 48 14.50 -14.90 -18.00
N ALA A 49 15.79 -15.09 -18.29
CA ALA A 49 16.86 -14.40 -17.57
C ALA A 49 16.77 -12.88 -17.78
N GLU A 50 16.45 -12.47 -19.01
CA GLU A 50 16.28 -11.09 -19.43
C GLU A 50 15.11 -10.42 -18.70
N ALA A 51 13.99 -11.14 -18.50
CA ALA A 51 12.88 -10.64 -17.69
C ALA A 51 13.31 -10.39 -16.25
N SER A 52 14.07 -11.31 -15.65
CA SER A 52 14.57 -11.19 -14.28
C SER A 52 15.52 -10.00 -14.12
N GLU A 53 16.45 -9.84 -15.06
CA GLU A 53 17.42 -8.74 -15.06
C GLU A 53 16.73 -7.39 -15.24
N TRP A 54 15.84 -7.30 -16.23
CA TRP A 54 15.08 -6.07 -16.49
C TRP A 54 14.20 -5.69 -15.29
N TYR A 55 13.53 -6.67 -14.67
CA TYR A 55 12.78 -6.47 -13.43
C TYR A 55 13.66 -5.92 -12.30
N LYS A 56 14.80 -6.57 -12.01
CA LYS A 56 15.72 -6.13 -10.94
C LYS A 56 16.20 -4.71 -11.16
N ARG A 57 16.63 -4.39 -12.39
CA ARG A 57 17.09 -3.05 -12.78
C ARG A 57 16.01 -2.00 -12.57
N TYR A 58 14.81 -2.21 -13.11
CA TYR A 58 13.76 -1.20 -13.01
C TYR A 58 13.11 -1.13 -11.63
N ARG A 59 13.16 -2.20 -10.85
CA ARG A 59 12.75 -2.18 -9.45
C ARG A 59 13.66 -1.28 -8.62
N ASP A 60 14.97 -1.36 -8.84
CA ASP A 60 15.91 -0.43 -8.22
C ASP A 60 15.67 1.00 -8.68
N ILE A 61 15.60 1.23 -10.01
CA ILE A 61 15.33 2.56 -10.58
C ILE A 61 14.06 3.19 -10.03
N LEU A 62 12.96 2.42 -9.94
CA LEU A 62 11.71 2.88 -9.36
C LEU A 62 11.92 3.34 -7.91
N LYS A 63 12.66 2.57 -7.11
CA LYS A 63 12.82 2.80 -5.68
C LYS A 63 13.77 3.96 -5.36
N THR A 64 14.89 4.05 -6.07
CA THR A 64 16.05 4.87 -5.67
C THR A 64 16.22 6.14 -6.49
N HIS A 65 15.70 6.20 -7.72
CA HIS A 65 15.98 7.33 -8.62
C HIS A 65 14.84 8.34 -8.68
N LYS A 66 15.21 9.63 -8.70
CA LYS A 66 14.29 10.70 -9.07
C LYS A 66 13.77 10.46 -10.49
N GLN A 67 12.45 10.58 -10.65
CA GLN A 67 11.75 10.25 -11.89
C GLN A 67 11.91 8.77 -12.33
N GLY A 68 12.13 7.83 -11.41
CA GLY A 68 12.28 6.41 -11.70
C GLY A 68 11.13 5.84 -12.56
N VAL A 69 9.88 6.21 -12.26
CA VAL A 69 8.71 5.81 -13.04
C VAL A 69 8.74 6.36 -14.48
N SER A 70 9.26 7.57 -14.71
CA SER A 70 9.43 8.12 -16.07
C SER A 70 10.47 7.34 -16.87
N ARG A 71 11.52 6.83 -16.21
CA ARG A 71 12.55 5.99 -16.86
C ARG A 71 11.94 4.64 -17.26
N LEU A 72 11.19 4.02 -16.36
CA LEU A 72 10.45 2.78 -16.64
C LEU A 72 9.49 2.92 -17.82
N ILE A 73 8.65 3.97 -17.81
CA ILE A 73 7.67 4.22 -18.88
C ILE A 73 8.38 4.34 -20.23
N ARG A 74 9.44 5.17 -20.31
CA ARG A 74 10.21 5.34 -21.56
C ARG A 74 10.81 4.03 -22.06
N SER A 75 11.32 3.20 -21.16
CA SER A 75 11.87 1.90 -21.55
C SER A 75 10.80 0.97 -22.11
N ALA A 76 9.64 0.88 -21.46
CA ALA A 76 8.55 0.04 -21.95
C ALA A 76 8.00 0.55 -23.31
N GLU A 77 7.94 1.86 -23.49
CA GLU A 77 7.57 2.48 -24.78
C GLU A 77 8.60 2.16 -25.88
N TYR A 78 9.89 2.22 -25.57
CA TYR A 78 10.96 1.83 -26.49
C TYR A 78 10.78 0.37 -26.95
N TYR A 79 10.53 -0.55 -26.01
CA TYR A 79 10.32 -1.96 -26.32
C TYR A 79 9.07 -2.19 -27.18
N LEU A 80 7.97 -1.47 -26.94
CA LEU A 80 6.76 -1.53 -27.76
C LEU A 80 6.97 -0.99 -29.18
N ALA A 81 7.83 0.02 -29.34
CA ALA A 81 8.07 0.66 -30.64
C ALA A 81 9.05 -0.11 -31.52
N ASN A 82 10.00 -0.85 -30.94
CA ASN A 82 11.13 -1.44 -31.65
C ASN A 82 11.08 -2.97 -31.73
N GLN A 83 10.08 -3.63 -31.15
CA GLN A 83 9.93 -5.09 -31.21
C GLN A 83 8.49 -5.47 -31.55
N SER A 84 8.34 -6.66 -32.15
CA SER A 84 7.03 -7.25 -32.43
C SER A 84 6.67 -8.27 -31.37
N TYR A 85 5.43 -8.22 -30.89
CA TYR A 85 4.91 -9.13 -29.87
C TYR A 85 3.66 -9.83 -30.38
N SER A 86 3.35 -11.00 -29.82
CA SER A 86 2.02 -11.58 -30.00
C SER A 86 0.96 -10.66 -29.40
N LYS A 87 -0.27 -10.70 -29.95
CA LYS A 87 -1.41 -9.90 -29.46
C LYS A 87 -1.60 -10.01 -27.94
N THR A 88 -1.39 -11.20 -27.38
CA THR A 88 -1.50 -11.46 -25.94
C THR A 88 -0.41 -10.74 -25.14
N ARG A 89 0.85 -10.82 -25.59
CA ARG A 89 1.97 -10.16 -24.91
C ARG A 89 1.87 -8.65 -25.01
N GLU A 90 1.56 -8.12 -26.19
CA GLU A 90 1.35 -6.68 -26.37
C GLU A 90 0.26 -6.13 -25.46
N LYS A 91 -0.87 -6.84 -25.34
CA LYS A 91 -1.97 -6.48 -24.43
C LYS A 91 -1.50 -6.39 -22.97
N GLU A 92 -0.73 -7.35 -22.49
CA GLU A 92 -0.20 -7.32 -21.12
C GLU A 92 0.80 -6.17 -20.93
N ILE A 93 1.72 -5.92 -21.88
CA ILE A 93 2.64 -4.78 -21.82
C ILE A 93 1.83 -3.47 -21.72
N ARG A 94 0.85 -3.26 -22.59
CA ARG A 94 0.02 -2.03 -22.60
C ARG A 94 -0.79 -1.87 -21.31
N LYS A 95 -1.32 -2.94 -20.75
CA LYS A 95 -2.05 -2.95 -19.47
C LYS A 95 -1.16 -2.48 -18.32
N HIS A 96 0.03 -3.08 -18.17
CA HIS A 96 0.95 -2.72 -17.09
C HIS A 96 1.58 -1.34 -17.31
N LEU A 97 1.91 -0.97 -18.55
CA LEU A 97 2.36 0.38 -18.89
C LEU A 97 1.28 1.43 -18.58
N GLY A 98 0.01 1.14 -18.90
CA GLY A 98 -1.13 1.99 -18.58
C GLY A 98 -1.28 2.23 -17.07
N TYR A 99 -1.03 1.20 -16.26
CA TYR A 99 -0.99 1.33 -14.80
C TYR A 99 0.07 2.34 -14.34
N PHE A 100 1.31 2.24 -14.84
CA PHE A 100 2.39 3.16 -14.47
C PHE A 100 2.12 4.59 -14.96
N LYS A 101 1.59 4.75 -16.18
CA LYS A 101 1.21 6.07 -16.71
C LYS A 101 0.13 6.73 -15.86
N LYS A 102 -0.93 6.00 -15.53
CA LYS A 102 -2.05 6.49 -14.71
C LYS A 102 -1.61 6.95 -13.32
N HIS A 103 -0.69 6.22 -12.70
CA HIS A 103 -0.29 6.45 -11.31
C HIS A 103 1.06 7.17 -11.15
N LYS A 104 1.69 7.61 -12.25
CA LYS A 104 3.02 8.24 -12.29
C LYS A 104 3.27 9.25 -11.18
N LYS A 105 2.33 10.15 -10.93
CA LYS A 105 2.46 11.21 -9.91
C LYS A 105 2.49 10.70 -8.47
N PHE A 106 2.06 9.46 -8.22
CA PHE A 106 2.03 8.83 -6.90
C PHE A 106 3.18 7.86 -6.66
N MET A 107 4.14 7.78 -7.59
CA MET A 107 5.27 6.84 -7.57
C MET A 107 6.62 7.56 -7.48
N GLN A 108 6.66 8.72 -6.80
CA GLN A 108 7.91 9.45 -6.54
C GLN A 108 8.67 8.85 -5.35
N TYR A 109 8.97 7.55 -5.41
CA TYR A 109 9.45 6.78 -4.26
C TYR A 109 10.75 7.31 -3.65
N ALA A 110 11.71 7.75 -4.47
CA ALA A 110 12.95 8.35 -3.98
C ALA A 110 12.67 9.59 -3.12
N GLN A 111 11.76 10.46 -3.56
CA GLN A 111 11.37 11.67 -2.80
C GLN A 111 10.60 11.33 -1.53
N TYR A 112 9.78 10.29 -1.57
CA TYR A 112 9.05 9.82 -0.39
C TYR A 112 10.00 9.21 0.64
N ALA A 113 10.98 8.44 0.20
CA ALA A 113 12.02 7.89 1.05
C ALA A 113 12.91 8.98 1.67
N GLU A 114 13.31 10.01 0.91
CA GLU A 114 14.02 11.20 1.42
C GLU A 114 13.24 11.89 2.55
N LYS A 115 11.91 11.88 2.51
CA LYS A 115 11.02 12.44 3.55
C LYS A 115 10.72 11.46 4.71
N GLY A 116 11.27 10.26 4.69
CA GLY A 116 10.97 9.21 5.68
C GLY A 116 9.54 8.65 5.59
N TRP A 117 8.85 8.85 4.46
CA TRP A 117 7.48 8.36 4.28
C TRP A 117 7.45 6.86 3.99
N PRO A 118 6.47 6.11 4.54
CA PRO A 118 6.30 4.70 4.21
C PRO A 118 5.87 4.56 2.74
N ILE A 119 6.65 3.81 1.96
CA ILE A 119 6.38 3.54 0.54
C ILE A 119 5.68 2.20 0.31
N GLY A 120 5.45 1.42 1.36
CA GLY A 120 4.81 0.11 1.29
C GLY A 120 3.89 -0.16 2.48
N SER A 121 2.92 -1.05 2.27
CA SER A 121 1.85 -1.43 3.18
C SER A 121 2.32 -2.40 4.26
N GLY A 122 3.55 -2.93 4.19
CA GLY A 122 4.01 -4.02 5.06
C GLY A 122 3.84 -3.74 6.56
N VAL A 123 4.10 -2.51 7.01
CA VAL A 123 3.87 -2.10 8.41
C VAL A 123 2.38 -2.13 8.77
N ILE A 124 1.52 -1.67 7.85
CA ILE A 124 0.06 -1.68 8.00
C ILE A 124 -0.47 -3.12 8.00
N GLU A 125 0.02 -3.97 7.10
CA GLU A 125 -0.36 -5.38 7.04
C GLU A 125 0.08 -6.15 8.30
N ALA A 126 1.27 -5.86 8.81
CA ALA A 126 1.75 -6.41 10.08
C ALA A 126 0.87 -5.95 11.26
N ALA A 127 0.45 -4.68 11.28
CA ALA A 127 -0.50 -4.17 12.27
C ALA A 127 -1.86 -4.86 12.14
N CYS A 128 -2.44 -4.97 10.93
CA CYS A 128 -3.68 -5.70 10.69
C CYS A 128 -3.58 -7.17 11.12
N LYS A 129 -2.44 -7.82 10.88
CA LYS A 129 -2.20 -9.20 11.29
C LYS A 129 -2.16 -9.33 12.82
N SER A 130 -1.42 -8.45 13.50
CA SER A 130 -1.15 -8.55 14.93
C SER A 130 -2.26 -7.97 15.82
N VAL A 131 -2.86 -6.84 15.43
CA VAL A 131 -3.93 -6.18 16.18
C VAL A 131 -5.26 -6.89 15.92
N VAL A 132 -5.60 -7.12 14.65
CA VAL A 132 -6.92 -7.62 14.23
C VAL A 132 -6.92 -9.14 14.10
N LYS A 133 -6.25 -9.71 13.09
CA LYS A 133 -6.41 -11.13 12.71
C LYS A 133 -6.08 -12.09 13.87
N GLN A 134 -4.98 -11.86 14.58
CA GLN A 134 -4.56 -12.72 15.69
C GLN A 134 -5.61 -12.85 16.80
N ARG A 135 -6.47 -11.84 16.99
CA ARG A 135 -7.50 -11.89 18.04
C ARG A 135 -8.88 -12.23 17.52
N MET A 136 -9.23 -11.74 16.33
CA MET A 136 -10.58 -11.77 15.80
C MET A 136 -10.87 -13.00 14.93
N CYS A 137 -9.83 -13.64 14.40
CA CYS A 137 -9.97 -14.74 13.43
C CYS A 137 -9.45 -16.08 13.97
N ARG A 138 -9.60 -16.37 15.27
CA ARG A 138 -9.28 -17.72 15.80
C ARG A 138 -10.48 -18.65 15.66
N SER A 139 -10.23 -19.96 15.63
CA SER A 139 -11.29 -20.97 15.51
C SER A 139 -12.35 -20.83 16.59
N GLY A 140 -13.62 -21.02 16.22
CA GLY A 140 -14.78 -20.97 17.12
C GLY A 140 -15.22 -19.58 17.58
N GLN A 141 -14.55 -18.50 17.15
CA GLN A 141 -14.88 -17.16 17.62
C GLN A 141 -16.03 -16.52 16.84
N ARG A 142 -16.93 -15.87 17.59
CA ARG A 142 -18.01 -15.04 17.07
C ARG A 142 -17.99 -13.71 17.79
N TRP A 143 -18.20 -12.62 17.06
CA TRP A 143 -18.16 -11.27 17.58
C TRP A 143 -19.37 -10.51 17.09
N SER A 144 -20.03 -9.77 17.99
CA SER A 144 -20.86 -8.64 17.56
C SER A 144 -19.96 -7.51 17.07
N ILE A 145 -20.47 -6.62 16.22
CA ILE A 145 -19.71 -5.45 15.73
C ILE A 145 -19.22 -4.61 16.91
N ALA A 146 -20.11 -4.30 17.85
CA ALA A 146 -19.79 -3.53 19.05
C ALA A 146 -18.73 -4.22 19.94
N GLY A 147 -18.90 -5.53 20.21
CA GLY A 147 -17.96 -6.29 21.03
C GLY A 147 -16.58 -6.42 20.37
N GLY A 148 -16.54 -6.66 19.07
CA GLY A 148 -15.29 -6.69 18.30
C GLY A 148 -14.57 -5.34 18.32
N GLN A 149 -15.29 -4.24 18.10
CA GLN A 149 -14.71 -2.89 18.14
C GLN A 149 -14.14 -2.56 19.52
N ALA A 150 -14.83 -2.89 20.62
CA ALA A 150 -14.34 -2.66 21.97
C ALA A 150 -13.00 -3.37 22.23
N ILE A 151 -12.88 -4.64 21.82
CA ILE A 151 -11.63 -5.40 21.95
C ILE A 151 -10.52 -4.81 21.06
N LEU A 152 -10.83 -4.39 19.83
CA LEU A 152 -9.85 -3.78 18.93
C LEU A 152 -9.35 -2.43 19.46
N ASN A 153 -10.22 -1.61 20.06
CA ASN A 153 -9.82 -0.36 20.71
C ASN A 153 -8.79 -0.62 21.82
N LEU A 154 -9.11 -1.55 22.73
CA LEU A 154 -8.21 -1.93 23.83
C LEU A 154 -6.87 -2.47 23.31
N ARG A 155 -6.92 -3.37 22.32
CA ARG A 155 -5.70 -3.92 21.71
C ARG A 155 -4.85 -2.87 21.02
N SER A 156 -5.47 -1.86 20.40
CA SER A 156 -4.75 -0.76 19.76
C SER A 156 -3.96 0.05 20.79
N VAL A 157 -4.54 0.31 21.97
CA VAL A 157 -3.85 0.96 23.09
C VAL A 157 -2.67 0.10 23.58
N VAL A 158 -2.89 -1.18 23.83
CA VAL A 158 -1.84 -2.09 24.34
C VAL A 158 -0.70 -2.24 23.32
N LYS A 159 -1.01 -2.43 22.03
CA LYS A 159 0.00 -2.63 20.98
C LYS A 159 0.73 -1.36 20.55
N SER A 160 0.20 -0.18 20.90
CA SER A 160 0.87 1.10 20.65
C SER A 160 1.74 1.58 21.82
N ASN A 161 1.90 0.76 22.87
CA ASN A 161 2.60 1.12 24.10
C ASN A 161 2.00 2.37 24.79
N ARG A 162 0.68 2.55 24.67
CA ARG A 162 -0.06 3.69 25.23
C ARG A 162 -0.92 3.32 26.44
N TRP A 163 -0.67 2.14 27.01
CA TRP A 163 -1.48 1.59 28.11
C TRP A 163 -1.51 2.53 29.32
N GLU A 164 -0.35 2.94 29.82
CA GLU A 164 -0.25 3.83 30.98
C GLU A 164 -0.96 5.17 30.76
N ASN A 165 -0.73 5.82 29.63
CA ASN A 165 -1.39 7.09 29.29
C ASN A 165 -2.91 6.93 29.21
N PHE A 166 -3.39 5.86 28.56
CA PHE A 166 -4.81 5.56 28.50
C PHE A 166 -5.39 5.31 29.89
N TRP A 167 -4.73 4.50 30.72
CA TRP A 167 -5.22 4.12 32.04
C TRP A 167 -5.26 5.32 33.00
N ASN A 168 -4.23 6.18 32.96
CA ASN A 168 -4.19 7.42 33.74
C ASN A 168 -5.35 8.36 33.36
N GLU A 169 -5.63 8.54 32.07
CA GLU A 169 -6.75 9.38 31.64
C GLU A 169 -8.11 8.74 31.92
N PHE A 170 -8.21 7.42 31.78
CA PHE A 170 -9.44 6.68 32.09
C PHE A 170 -9.78 6.77 33.59
N THR A 171 -8.81 6.50 34.46
CA THR A 171 -9.00 6.61 35.92
C THR A 171 -9.34 8.04 36.32
N LYS A 172 -8.64 9.05 35.79
CA LYS A 172 -8.99 10.46 36.02
C LYS A 172 -10.42 10.82 35.58
N ARG A 173 -10.89 10.26 34.48
CA ARG A 173 -12.20 10.61 33.94
C ARG A 173 -13.36 9.95 34.69
N TYR A 174 -13.15 8.75 35.23
CA TYR A 174 -14.24 7.93 35.78
C TYR A 174 -14.12 7.65 37.29
N TYR A 175 -12.97 7.89 37.90
CA TYR A 175 -12.70 7.51 39.31
C TYR A 175 -12.17 8.65 40.20
N THR A 176 -11.93 9.86 39.68
CA THR A 176 -11.44 11.00 40.50
C THR A 176 -12.46 11.52 41.51
N ASN A 177 -13.72 11.11 41.43
CA ASN A 177 -14.76 11.46 42.40
C ASN A 177 -15.01 10.39 43.48
N LEU A 178 -14.17 9.35 43.58
CA LEU A 178 -14.33 8.28 44.58
C LEU A 178 -13.39 8.41 45.78
N ALA A 179 -12.59 9.48 45.86
CA ALA A 179 -11.61 9.73 46.90
C ALA A 179 -11.78 11.10 47.60
N ALA A 180 -12.97 11.70 47.54
CA ALA A 180 -13.34 12.90 48.30
C ALA A 180 -14.52 12.58 49.23
#